data_AF-A0A1H2DNK9-F1
#
_entry.id   AF-A0A1H2DNK9-F1
#
_cell.length_a   1.000
_cell.length_b   1.000
_cell.length_c   1.000
_cell.angle_alpha   90.00
_cell.angle_beta   90.00
_cell.angle_gamma   90.00
#
_symmetry.space_group_name_H-M   'P 1'
#
loop_
_entity.id
_entity.type
_entity.pdbx_description
1 polymer ?
#
loop_
_entity_poly.entity_id
_entity_poly.type
_entity_poly.pdbx_seq_one_letter_code
_entity_poly.pdbx_strand_id
1 'polypeptide(L)'
;MSDIPEWRAGSLADNLAVALRTRLAETGVSQGDLARRAGVSEKHLSQVINGRAGASVATWDRLFVALNTANDARQDTVGGEL
;
A
#
# COMPACT_ATOMS: atom_id res chain seq x y z
N MET A 1 -8.05 -16.36 -24.35
CA MET A 1 -7.87 -16.72 -22.93
C MET A 1 -6.38 -16.65 -22.65
N SER A 2 -5.89 -15.57 -22.03
CA SER A 2 -4.48 -15.52 -21.61
C SER A 2 -4.32 -16.42 -20.39
N ASP A 3 -3.64 -17.54 -20.61
CA ASP A 3 -3.18 -18.47 -19.59
C ASP A 3 -2.06 -17.78 -18.80
N ILE A 4 -2.35 -17.40 -17.56
CA ILE A 4 -1.38 -16.77 -16.67
C ILE A 4 -0.78 -17.90 -15.82
N PRO A 5 0.52 -18.23 -15.96
CA PRO A 5 1.10 -19.43 -15.36
C PRO A 5 1.21 -19.37 -13.83
N GLU A 6 1.12 -20.56 -13.21
CA GLU A 6 0.93 -20.82 -11.78
C GLU A 6 2.06 -20.28 -10.87
N TRP A 7 3.26 -20.00 -11.40
CA TRP A 7 4.37 -19.37 -10.66
C TRP A 7 4.14 -17.88 -10.33
N ARG A 8 2.98 -17.31 -10.71
CA ARG A 8 2.53 -15.98 -10.28
C ARG A 8 1.69 -15.96 -9.00
N ALA A 9 1.34 -17.11 -8.41
CA ALA A 9 0.85 -17.13 -7.05
C ALA A 9 2.00 -16.73 -6.10
N GLY A 10 1.98 -15.48 -5.63
CA GLY A 10 3.04 -14.92 -4.77
C GLY A 10 4.09 -14.07 -5.50
N SER A 11 3.72 -13.34 -6.56
CA SER A 11 4.65 -12.35 -7.12
C SER A 11 4.95 -11.26 -6.08
N LEU A 12 6.13 -10.62 -6.18
CA LEU A 12 6.49 -9.49 -5.31
C LEU A 12 5.37 -8.43 -5.27
N ALA A 13 4.75 -8.15 -6.42
CA ALA A 13 3.65 -7.20 -6.49
C ALA A 13 2.41 -7.65 -5.69
N ASP A 14 2.08 -8.95 -5.74
CA ASP A 14 0.96 -9.49 -4.97
C ASP A 14 1.24 -9.44 -3.46
N ASN A 15 2.45 -9.78 -3.05
CA ASN A 15 2.88 -9.72 -1.65
C ASN A 15 2.88 -8.28 -1.13
N LEU A 16 3.35 -7.31 -1.93
CA LEU A 16 3.29 -5.88 -1.59
C LEU A 16 1.84 -5.39 -1.51
N ALA A 17 0.96 -5.84 -2.41
CA ALA A 17 -0.46 -5.51 -2.37
C ALA A 17 -1.16 -6.09 -1.14
N VAL A 18 -0.79 -7.30 -0.70
CA VAL A 18 -1.29 -7.90 0.55
C VAL A 18 -0.78 -7.10 1.75
N ALA A 19 0.53 -6.84 1.83
CA ALA A 19 1.13 -6.07 2.91
C ALA A 19 0.50 -4.67 3.06
N LEU A 20 0.28 -3.98 1.94
CA LEU A 20 -0.33 -2.65 1.94
C LEU A 20 -1.77 -2.69 2.47
N ARG A 21 -2.57 -3.69 2.08
CA ARG A 21 -3.94 -3.86 2.61
C ARG A 21 -3.94 -4.11 4.11
N THR A 22 -3.07 -5.01 4.58
CA THR A 22 -2.97 -5.33 6.01
C THR A 22 -2.63 -4.08 6.80
N ARG A 23 -1.66 -3.28 6.36
CA ARG A 23 -1.30 -2.02 7.03
C ARG A 23 -2.41 -0.97 6.97
N LEU A 24 -3.14 -0.85 5.87
CA LEU A 24 -4.31 0.05 5.80
C LEU A 24 -5.38 -0.36 6.82
N ALA A 25 -5.63 -1.66 6.98
CA ALA A 25 -6.58 -2.17 7.97
C ALA A 25 -6.11 -1.90 9.42
N GLU A 26 -4.81 -2.07 9.70
CA GLU A 26 -4.23 -1.81 11.02
C GLU A 26 -4.23 -0.32 11.39
N THR A 27 -3.99 0.56 10.41
CA THR A 27 -3.86 2.01 10.63
C THR A 27 -5.19 2.76 10.53
N GLY A 28 -6.21 2.17 9.89
CA GLY A 28 -7.48 2.83 9.59
C GLY A 28 -7.39 3.90 8.51
N VAL A 29 -6.24 4.04 7.84
CA VAL A 29 -6.07 4.98 6.72
C VAL A 29 -6.90 4.50 5.52
N SER A 30 -7.63 5.41 4.88
CA SER A 30 -8.41 5.07 3.69
C SER A 30 -7.54 5.00 2.44
N GLN A 31 -7.95 4.20 1.44
CA GLN A 31 -7.24 4.14 0.16
C GLN A 31 -7.19 5.50 -0.54
N GLY A 32 -8.26 6.28 -0.51
CA GLY A 32 -8.29 7.63 -1.08
C GLY A 32 -7.29 8.58 -0.42
N ASP A 33 -7.16 8.52 0.91
CA ASP A 33 -6.20 9.34 1.64
C ASP A 33 -4.75 8.92 1.33
N LEU A 34 -4.47 7.61 1.31
CA LEU A 34 -3.18 7.08 0.90
C LEU A 34 -2.83 7.49 -0.54
N ALA A 35 -3.78 7.34 -1.47
CA ALA A 35 -3.59 7.68 -2.87
C ALA A 35 -3.21 9.16 -3.04
N ARG A 36 -3.94 10.04 -2.36
CA ARG A 36 -3.67 11.49 -2.33
C ARG A 36 -2.27 11.80 -1.81
N ARG A 37 -1.85 11.19 -0.69
CA ARG A 37 -0.52 11.40 -0.09
C ARG A 37 0.61 10.86 -0.97
N ALA A 38 0.40 9.71 -1.60
CA ALA A 38 1.38 9.08 -2.49
C ALA A 38 1.43 9.71 -3.90
N GLY A 39 0.55 10.67 -4.20
CA GLY A 39 0.47 11.33 -5.51
C GLY A 39 0.00 10.39 -6.62
N VAL A 40 -0.87 9.42 -6.32
CA VAL A 40 -1.49 8.50 -7.28
C VAL A 40 -3.00 8.67 -7.28
N SER A 41 -3.66 8.24 -8.35
CA SER A 41 -5.13 8.21 -8.35
C SER A 41 -5.65 7.04 -7.53
N GLU A 42 -6.77 7.25 -6.82
CA GLU A 42 -7.45 6.19 -6.06
C GLU A 42 -7.86 5.02 -6.96
N LYS A 43 -8.27 5.29 -8.20
CA LYS A 43 -8.54 4.27 -9.22
C LYS A 43 -7.30 3.43 -9.50
N HIS A 44 -6.13 4.05 -9.70
CA HIS A 44 -4.89 3.32 -9.95
C HIS A 44 -4.49 2.48 -8.74
N LEU A 45 -4.55 3.05 -7.54
CA LEU A 45 -4.28 2.32 -6.29
C LEU A 45 -5.20 1.09 -6.15
N SER A 46 -6.49 1.26 -6.39
CA SER A 46 -7.46 0.15 -6.34
C SER A 46 -7.14 -0.95 -7.35
N GLN A 47 -6.73 -0.60 -8.58
CA GLN A 47 -6.34 -1.61 -9.57
C GLN A 47 -5.06 -2.34 -9.17
N VAL A 48 -4.06 -1.63 -8.64
CA VAL A 48 -2.79 -2.19 -8.16
C VAL A 48 -3.01 -3.15 -7.00
N ILE A 49 -3.73 -2.69 -5.98
CA ILE A 49 -4.08 -3.49 -4.81
C ILE A 49 -4.79 -4.77 -5.28
N ASN A 50 -5.79 -4.65 -6.14
CA ASN A 50 -6.58 -5.79 -6.64
C ASN A 50 -5.89 -6.65 -7.72
N GLY A 51 -4.59 -6.46 -7.98
CA GLY A 51 -3.84 -7.27 -8.95
C GLY A 51 -4.26 -7.06 -10.41
N ARG A 52 -5.05 -6.01 -10.70
CA ARG A 52 -5.56 -5.67 -12.03
C ARG A 52 -4.62 -4.75 -12.81
N ALA A 53 -3.66 -4.12 -12.13
CA ALA A 53 -2.62 -3.30 -12.73
C ALA A 53 -1.27 -3.54 -12.03
N GLY A 54 -0.18 -3.43 -12.80
CA GLY A 54 1.16 -3.38 -12.23
C GLY A 54 1.50 -1.98 -11.72
N ALA A 55 2.44 -1.89 -10.79
CA ALA A 55 3.02 -0.64 -10.31
C ALA A 55 4.55 -0.72 -10.38
N SER A 56 5.19 0.42 -10.63
CA SER A 56 6.65 0.49 -10.59
C SER A 56 7.17 0.37 -9.14
N VAL A 57 8.44 -0.01 -8.97
CA VAL A 57 9.09 -0.01 -7.65
C VAL A 57 8.99 1.36 -6.99
N ALA A 58 9.18 2.46 -7.74
CA ALA A 58 9.02 3.82 -7.23
C ALA A 58 7.59 4.14 -6.78
N THR A 59 6.58 3.53 -7.40
CA THR A 59 5.18 3.69 -6.98
C THR A 59 4.92 2.94 -5.68
N TRP A 60 5.44 1.72 -5.54
CA TRP A 60 5.35 0.96 -4.28
C TRP A 60 6.04 1.69 -3.13
N ASP A 61 7.25 2.19 -3.37
CA ASP A 61 8.00 2.98 -2.39
C ASP A 61 7.20 4.19 -1.88
N ARG A 62 6.64 5.01 -2.78
CA ARG A 62 5.79 6.14 -2.40
C ARG A 62 4.57 5.74 -1.57
N LEU A 63 3.94 4.61 -1.88
CA LEU A 63 2.78 4.12 -1.12
C LEU A 63 3.18 3.73 0.31
N PHE A 64 4.29 3.02 0.49
CA PHE A 64 4.74 2.64 1.84
C PHE A 64 5.27 3.83 2.65
N VAL A 65 5.99 4.76 2.02
CA VAL A 65 6.42 6.01 2.66
C VAL A 65 5.21 6.82 3.11
N ALA A 66 4.24 7.05 2.23
CA ALA A 66 3.03 7.83 2.55
C ALA A 66 2.21 7.20 3.69
N LEU A 67 2.18 5.86 3.76
CA LEU A 67 1.49 5.15 4.83
C LEU A 67 2.25 5.22 6.17
N ASN A 68 3.57 5.10 6.15
CA ASN A 68 4.39 5.18 7.37
C ASN A 68 4.37 6.59 7.97
N THR A 69 4.45 7.64 7.14
CA THR A 69 4.33 9.03 7.62
C THR A 69 2.96 9.31 8.24
N ALA A 70 1.90 8.61 7.80
CA ALA A 70 0.59 8.69 8.45
C ALA A 70 0.57 8.08 9.85
N ASN A 71 1.41 7.07 10.09
CA ASN A 71 1.50 6.35 11.35
C ASN A 71 2.40 7.07 12.37
N ASP A 72 3.50 7.71 11.94
CA ASP A 72 4.39 8.46 12.84
C ASP A 72 3.65 9.57 13.60
N ALA A 73 2.73 10.27 12.94
CA ALA A 73 1.89 11.29 13.57
C ALA A 73 0.99 10.77 14.72
N ARG A 74 0.81 9.44 14.86
CA ARG A 74 0.14 8.80 16.00
C ARG A 74 1.11 8.20 17.03
N GLN A 75 2.37 7.95 16.67
CA GLN A 75 3.36 7.28 17.53
C GLN A 75 4.09 8.26 18.47
N ASP A 76 4.09 9.57 18.16
CA ASP A 76 4.70 10.61 19.02
C ASP A 76 4.02 10.79 20.40
N THR A 77 2.85 10.18 20.63
CA THR A 77 2.15 10.25 21.93
C THR A 77 2.55 9.12 22.90
N VAL A 78 3.42 8.18 22.50
CA VAL A 78 3.88 7.08 23.38
C VAL A 78 5.39 7.14 23.53
N GLY A 79 5.87 8.13 24.30
CA GLY A 79 7.31 8.28 24.56
C GLY A 79 7.69 9.34 25.60
N GLY A 80 6.76 9.77 26.46
CA GLY A 80 7.04 10.73 27.53
C GLY A 80 6.45 10.26 28.85
N GLU A 81 7.20 9.40 29.54
CA GLU A 81 7.14 9.00 30.96
C GLU A 81 8.04 7.74 31.00
N LEU A 82 9.25 7.77 31.58
CA LEU A 82 9.60 8.01 32.98
C LEU A 82 11.03 8.56 33.11
#